data_AF-A0AAW9X7R0-F1
#
_entry.id   AF-A0AAW9X7R0-F1
#
_cell.length_a   1.000
_cell.length_b   1.000
_cell.length_c   1.000
_cell.angle_alpha   90.00
_cell.angle_beta   90.00
_cell.angle_gamma   90.00
#
_symmetry.space_group_name_H-M   'P 1'
#
loop_
_entity.id
_entity.type
_entity.pdbx_description
1 polymer ?
#
loop_
_entity_poly.entity_id
_entity_poly.type
_entity_poly.pdbx_seq_one_letter_code
_entity_poly.pdbx_strand_id
1 'polypeptide(L)' 'MQTQYALKQAGLTLPVTKEFQQHITTLLANQVLQKITEAVVINFRDPDYSAESGGFHPVEIRFIRKNNEWYFDYVTDFS' A
#
# COMPACT_ATOMS: atom_id res chain seq x y z
N MET A 1 6.25 15.92 -15.88
CA MET A 1 5.19 16.27 -14.91
C MET A 1 4.75 14.98 -14.24
N GLN A 2 5.16 14.74 -13.00
CA GLN A 2 4.78 13.55 -12.24
C GLN A 2 3.31 13.72 -11.83
N THR A 3 2.43 12.86 -12.33
CA THR A 3 1.01 12.92 -12.00
C THR A 3 0.86 12.55 -10.53
N GLN A 4 0.49 13.51 -9.68
CA GLN A 4 0.22 13.27 -8.28
C GLN A 4 -1.09 12.49 -8.17
N TYR A 5 -0.99 11.19 -7.87
CA TYR A 5 -2.17 10.38 -7.64
C TYR A 5 -2.78 10.70 -6.27
N ALA A 6 -4.10 10.91 -6.22
CA ALA A 6 -4.81 11.04 -4.96
C ALA A 6 -5.10 9.65 -4.37
N LEU A 7 -4.72 9.43 -3.11
CA LEU A 7 -5.07 8.23 -2.35
C LEU A 7 -6.39 8.46 -1.60
N LYS A 8 -7.33 7.54 -1.77
CA LYS A 8 -8.66 7.56 -1.17
C LYS A 8 -8.85 6.34 -0.27
N GLN A 9 -9.47 6.57 0.88
CA GLN A 9 -9.74 5.52 1.84
C GLN A 9 -11.03 4.74 1.57
N ALA A 10 -11.71 4.98 0.45
CA ALA A 10 -13.10 4.55 0.21
C ALA A 10 -13.32 3.01 0.07
N GLY A 11 -12.40 2.18 0.56
CA GLY A 11 -12.54 0.73 0.72
C GLY A 11 -12.24 0.20 2.13
N LEU A 12 -11.78 1.04 3.07
CA LEU A 12 -11.55 0.67 4.48
C LEU A 12 -12.55 1.38 5.38
N THR A 13 -13.22 0.63 6.25
CA THR A 13 -14.17 1.15 7.24
C THR A 13 -13.50 1.78 8.45
N LEU A 14 -12.23 1.45 8.70
CA LEU A 14 -11.44 1.97 9.81
C LEU A 14 -10.71 3.25 9.42
N PRO A 15 -10.63 4.27 10.29
CA PRO A 15 -9.91 5.50 9.99
C PRO A 15 -8.43 5.22 9.78
N VAL A 16 -7.88 5.70 8.66
CA VAL A 16 -6.46 5.61 8.34
C VAL A 16 -5.82 6.97 8.62
N THR A 17 -4.75 6.99 9.41
CA THR A 17 -4.07 8.23 9.78
C THR A 17 -3.49 8.95 8.56
N LYS A 18 -3.40 10.29 8.64
CA LYS A 18 -2.81 11.09 7.55
C LYS A 18 -1.34 10.71 7.30
N GLU A 19 -0.60 10.43 8.36
CA GLU A 19 0.81 10.02 8.30
C GLU A 19 0.97 8.73 7.48
N PHE A 20 0.14 7.72 7.75
CA PHE A 20 0.17 6.48 6.99
C PHE A 20 -0.17 6.71 5.51
N GLN A 21 -1.20 7.51 5.22
CA GLN A 21 -1.57 7.87 3.84
C GLN A 21 -0.42 8.59 3.11
N GLN A 22 0.34 9.45 3.80
CA GLN A 22 1.50 10.14 3.23
C GLN A 22 2.62 9.16 2.89
N HIS A 23 2.97 8.23 3.78
CA HIS A 23 3.98 7.21 3.50
C HIS A 23 3.62 6.34 2.30
N ILE A 24 2.37 5.88 2.22
CA ILE A 24 1.87 5.10 1.07
C ILE A 24 1.91 5.92 -0.23
N THR A 25 1.48 7.18 -0.19
CA THR A 25 1.49 8.04 -1.38
C THR A 25 2.90 8.24 -1.91
N THR A 26 3.87 8.45 -1.00
CA THR A 26 5.30 8.55 -1.36
C THR A 26 5.81 7.25 -1.98
N LEU A 27 5.47 6.09 -1.40
CA LEU A 27 5.86 4.78 -1.96
C LEU A 27 5.32 4.59 -3.37
N LEU A 28 4.04 4.88 -3.63
CA LEU A 28 3.43 4.76 -4.95
C LEU A 28 4.03 5.75 -5.96
N ALA A 29 4.33 6.99 -5.54
CA ALA A 29 4.93 8.01 -6.41
C ALA A 29 6.38 7.69 -6.82
N ASN A 30 7.10 6.93 -5.98
CA ASN A 30 8.46 6.49 -6.26
C ASN A 30 8.55 5.29 -7.22
N GLN A 31 7.42 4.71 -7.62
CA GLN A 31 7.39 3.61 -8.59
C GLN A 31 7.07 4.11 -10.00
N VAL A 32 7.68 3.50 -11.01
CA VAL A 32 7.32 3.72 -12.41
C VAL A 32 6.08 2.89 -12.74
N LEU A 33 4.90 3.42 -12.40
CA LEU A 33 3.62 2.78 -12.69
C LEU A 33 3.15 3.12 -14.11
N GLN A 34 2.76 2.11 -14.87
CA GLN A 34 2.21 2.32 -16.20
C GLN A 34 0.81 2.93 -16.12
N LYS A 35 0.43 3.70 -17.13
CA LYS A 35 -0.94 4.23 -17.25
C LYS A 35 -2.00 3.14 -17.37
N ILE A 36 -1.64 1.88 -17.61
CA ILE A 36 -2.56 0.74 -17.63
C ILE A 36 -2.64 -0.02 -16.30
N THR A 37 -1.80 0.31 -15.30
CA THR A 37 -1.76 -0.41 -14.03
C THR A 37 -3.07 -0.22 -13.24
N GLU A 38 -3.85 -1.29 -13.10
CA GLU A 38 -5.15 -1.26 -12.42
C GLU A 38 -5.06 -1.54 -10.92
N ALA A 39 -4.00 -2.20 -10.47
CA ALA A 39 -3.78 -2.51 -9.06
C ALA A 39 -2.29 -2.54 -8.73
N VAL A 40 -1.97 -2.24 -7.47
CA VAL A 40 -0.63 -2.36 -6.89
C VAL A 40 -0.74 -3.12 -5.58
N VAL A 41 0.20 -4.04 -5.36
CA VAL A 41 0.36 -4.75 -4.09
C VAL A 41 1.73 -4.38 -3.53
N ILE A 42 1.75 -3.89 -2.29
CA ILE A 42 2.98 -3.55 -1.55
C ILE A 42 3.18 -4.60 -0.48
N ASN A 43 4.38 -5.19 -0.45
CA ASN A 43 4.79 -6.18 0.53
C ASN A 43 5.89 -5.58 1.41
N PHE A 44 5.67 -5.55 2.73
CA PHE A 44 6.70 -5.27 3.73
C PHE A 44 7.14 -6.60 4.33
N ARG A 45 8.45 -6.86 4.29
CA ARG A 45 9.04 -8.13 4.73
C ARG A 45 10.30 -7.85 5.51
N ASP A 46 10.39 -8.44 6.68
CA ASP A 46 11.64 -8.62 7.40
C ASP A 46 12.32 -9.90 6.88
N PRO A 47 13.51 -9.81 6.26
CA PRO A 47 14.22 -10.98 5.75
C PRO A 47 14.60 -11.98 6.84
N ASP A 48 14.70 -11.53 8.10
CA ASP A 48 15.12 -12.35 9.23
C ASP A 48 13.93 -12.93 10.01
N TYR A 49 12.70 -12.66 9.57
CA TYR A 49 11.51 -13.21 10.19
C TYR A 49 11.45 -14.74 10.07
N SER A 50 11.27 -15.42 11.21
CA SER A 50 10.99 -16.85 11.27
C SER A 50 10.01 -17.20 12.39
N ALA A 51 9.44 -18.41 12.34
CA ALA A 51 8.54 -18.89 13.39
C ALA A 51 9.27 -19.11 14.73
N GLU A 52 10.57 -19.41 14.68
CA GLU A 52 11.38 -19.74 15.85
C GLU A 52 12.03 -18.51 16.50
N SER A 53 12.54 -17.58 15.69
CA SER A 53 13.23 -16.37 16.16
C SER A 53 12.36 -15.13 16.21
N GLY A 54 11.14 -15.19 15.65
CA GLY A 54 10.31 -14.02 15.44
C GLY A 54 10.93 -13.05 14.42
N GLY A 55 10.56 -11.77 14.53
CA GLY A 55 10.90 -10.69 13.60
C GLY A 55 9.68 -9.80 13.39
N PHE A 56 9.74 -8.86 12.45
CA PHE A 56 8.54 -8.12 12.07
C PHE A 56 7.64 -8.99 11.17
N HIS A 57 6.35 -9.02 11.52
CA HIS A 57 5.35 -9.70 10.72
C HIS A 57 5.34 -9.15 9.29
N PRO A 58 5.30 -10.03 8.27
CA PRO A 58 5.04 -9.58 6.91
C PRO A 58 3.70 -8.87 6.82
N VAL A 59 3.66 -7.77 6.07
CA VAL A 59 2.43 -7.01 5.81
C VAL A 59 2.22 -6.89 4.30
N GLU A 60 1.02 -7.17 3.85
CA GLU A 60 0.59 -6.93 2.47
C GLU A 60 -0.52 -5.89 2.39
N ILE A 61 -0.38 -4.94 1.47
CA ILE A 61 -1.37 -3.90 1.23
C ILE A 61 -1.67 -3.80 -0.25
N ARG A 62 -2.95 -3.86 -0.61
CA ARG A 62 -3.39 -3.69 -2.00
C ARG A 62 -4.14 -2.39 -2.22
N PHE A 63 -3.84 -1.78 -3.37
CA PHE A 63 -4.51 -0.61 -3.89
C PHE A 63 -5.09 -0.92 -5.27
N ILE A 64 -6.29 -0.43 -5.54
CA ILE A 64 -6.92 -0.49 -6.85
C ILE A 64 -7.08 0.92 -7.42
N ARG A 65 -6.91 1.06 -8.74
CA ARG A 65 -7.03 2.35 -9.42
C ARG A 65 -8.40 2.49 -10.06
N LYS A 66 -9.07 3.60 -9.78
CA LYS A 66 -10.34 3.98 -10.44
C LYS A 66 -10.28 5.46 -10.79
N ASN A 67 -10.60 5.81 -12.04
CA ASN A 67 -10.60 7.20 -12.53
C ASN A 67 -9.32 8.00 -12.19
N ASN A 68 -8.16 7.35 -12.32
CA ASN A 68 -6.83 7.93 -12.00
C ASN A 68 -6.59 8.27 -10.52
N GLU A 69 -7.40 7.72 -9.61
CA GLU A 69 -7.21 7.77 -8.16
C GLU A 69 -6.94 6.36 -7.61
N TRP A 70 -6.14 6.28 -6.53
CA TRP A 70 -5.87 5.02 -5.84
C TRP A 70 -6.79 4.85 -4.65
N TYR A 71 -7.27 3.63 -4.45
CA TYR A 71 -8.16 3.27 -3.36
C TYR A 71 -7.57 2.10 -2.59
N PHE A 72 -7.62 2.15 -1.26
CA PHE A 72 -7.34 0.97 -0.43
C PHE A 72 -8.31 -0.16 -0.78
N ASP A 73 -7.78 -1.38 -0.89
CA ASP A 73 -8.56 -2.61 -1.08
C ASP A 73 -8.49 -3.48 0.19
N TYR A 74 -7.28 -3.83 0.63
CA TYR A 74 -7.06 -4.51 1.91
C TYR A 74 -5.70 -4.18 2.53
N VAL A 75 -5.58 -4.50 3.82
CA VAL A 75 -4.34 -4.49 4.61
C VAL A 75 -4.34 -5.80 5.41
N THR A 76 -3.28 -6.59 5.28
CA THR A 76 -3.17 -7.91 5.93
C THR A 76 -1.82 -8.03 6.63
N ASP A 77 -1.85 -8.48 7.88
CA ASP A 77 -0.69 -8.87 8.69
C ASP A 77 -0.60 -10.41 8.72
N PHE A 78 0.60 -10.97 8.64
CA PHE A 78 0.85 -12.42 8.64
C PHE A 78 1.78 -12.84 9.78
N SER A 79 1.53 -14.01 10.39
CA SER A 79 2.31 -14.57 11.50
C SER A 79 2.40 -16.10 11.46
#